data_AF-A0A9E3NWQ1-F1
#
_entry.id   AF-A0A9E3NWQ1-F1
#
_cell.length_a   1.000
_cell.length_b   1.000
_cell.length_c   1.000
_cell.angle_alpha   90.00
_cell.angle_beta   90.00
_cell.angle_gamma   90.00
#
_symmetry.space_group_name_H-M   'P 1'
#
loop_
_entity.id
_entity.type
_entity.pdbx_description
1 polymer ?
#
loop_
_entity_poly.entity_id
_entity_poly.type
_entity_poly.pdbx_seq_one_letter_code
_entity_poly.pdbx_strand_id
1 'polypeptide(L)'
;MRTLPLAAFLFVLVACGSEAPPASQGNDTPYTSDPGKTVVIGAGGQSVQTVPPGGCVTLPSGECVTPDKKCKADERTDVVVDSSGKVVAVVCYPASASPTPVDENGNVELGKENKGVVAIDGLDDGDDIAGNVTSSGNNVTVYGQGADVSVIGGNVTAEGNNFSLRGVRVKGNVNISGGNNATLVLCVVEGDVNITGNNTVMASCNVLGKITINGVNTVLVSNQVGGGISVSEAKNTVCDGNVEWNDANSNKLVDPGESGAPLTCGGKGK
;
A
#
# COMPACT_ATOMS: atom_id res chain seq x y z
N MET A 1 -70.72 33.09 -1.18
CA MET A 1 -69.70 32.21 -0.56
C MET A 1 -68.68 31.87 -1.63
N ARG A 2 -67.47 32.42 -1.54
CA ARG A 2 -66.37 32.20 -2.50
C ARG A 2 -65.54 31.01 -2.03
N THR A 3 -65.39 30.00 -2.87
CA THR A 3 -64.52 28.83 -2.67
C THR A 3 -63.07 29.20 -2.98
N LEU A 4 -62.16 28.96 -2.03
CA LEU A 4 -60.71 29.03 -2.21
C LEU A 4 -60.18 27.65 -2.65
N PRO A 5 -59.26 27.54 -3.62
CA PRO A 5 -58.56 26.29 -3.89
C PRO A 5 -57.37 26.13 -2.96
N LEU A 6 -57.26 24.94 -2.36
CA LEU A 6 -56.15 24.49 -1.51
C LEU A 6 -54.98 24.07 -2.43
N ALA A 7 -53.88 24.80 -2.41
CA ALA A 7 -52.67 24.45 -3.14
C ALA A 7 -51.87 23.39 -2.35
N ALA A 8 -51.69 22.21 -2.94
CA ALA A 8 -50.85 21.14 -2.40
C ALA A 8 -49.36 21.51 -2.58
N PHE A 9 -48.65 21.67 -1.47
CA PHE A 9 -47.19 21.82 -1.45
C PHE A 9 -46.55 20.44 -1.57
N LEU A 10 -45.93 20.18 -2.72
CA LEU A 10 -45.13 18.98 -2.98
C LEU A 10 -43.72 19.22 -2.43
N PHE A 11 -43.36 18.54 -1.34
CA PHE A 11 -41.98 18.51 -0.84
C PHE A 11 -41.13 17.60 -1.73
N VAL A 12 -40.22 18.19 -2.51
CA VAL A 12 -39.17 17.45 -3.22
C VAL A 12 -38.03 17.21 -2.23
N LEU A 13 -37.90 15.97 -1.75
CA LEU A 13 -36.71 15.52 -1.03
C LEU A 13 -35.58 15.36 -2.06
N VAL A 14 -34.69 16.34 -2.12
CA VAL A 14 -33.41 16.22 -2.83
C VAL A 14 -32.50 15.37 -1.96
N ALA A 15 -32.46 14.07 -2.24
CA ALA A 15 -31.43 13.18 -1.72
C ALA A 15 -30.14 13.44 -2.49
N CYS A 16 -29.28 14.33 -1.96
CA CYS A 16 -27.88 14.38 -2.35
C CYS A 16 -27.16 13.20 -1.68
N GLY A 17 -27.30 12.01 -2.25
CA GLY A 17 -26.36 10.92 -2.02
C GLY A 17 -25.14 11.17 -2.90
N SER A 18 -24.09 11.73 -2.35
CA SER A 18 -22.78 11.78 -3.00
C SER A 18 -22.29 10.33 -3.10
N GLU A 19 -22.51 9.69 -4.25
CA GLU A 19 -21.82 8.45 -4.58
C GLU A 19 -20.32 8.73 -4.49
N ALA A 20 -19.63 8.03 -3.58
CA ALA A 20 -18.18 8.02 -3.58
C ALA A 20 -17.73 7.60 -4.99
N PRO A 21 -16.80 8.34 -5.62
CA PRO A 21 -16.30 7.92 -6.92
C PRO A 21 -15.76 6.50 -6.80
N PRO A 22 -16.09 5.59 -7.74
CA PRO A 22 -15.56 4.24 -7.72
C PRO A 22 -14.03 4.30 -7.68
N ALA A 23 -13.42 3.36 -6.95
CA ALA A 23 -11.98 3.17 -6.94
C ALA A 23 -11.43 3.32 -8.37
N SER A 24 -10.36 4.08 -8.55
CA SER A 24 -9.81 4.34 -9.88
C SER A 24 -9.22 3.04 -10.45
N GLN A 25 -10.08 2.20 -11.01
CA GLN A 25 -9.70 1.07 -11.82
C GLN A 25 -9.31 1.62 -13.19
N GLY A 26 -8.12 1.25 -13.66
CA GLY A 26 -7.64 1.71 -14.94
C GLY A 26 -6.16 1.48 -15.10
N ASN A 27 -5.72 1.41 -16.35
CA ASN A 27 -4.34 1.10 -16.66
C ASN A 27 -3.39 2.25 -16.28
N ASP A 28 -3.87 3.46 -15.96
CA ASP A 28 -3.06 4.64 -15.64
C ASP A 28 -3.02 4.96 -14.14
N THR A 29 -3.37 4.00 -13.29
CA THR A 29 -3.33 4.18 -11.84
C THR A 29 -2.16 3.41 -11.21
N PRO A 30 -1.73 3.75 -9.99
CA PRO A 30 -0.68 3.00 -9.28
C PRO A 30 -1.01 1.51 -9.07
N TYR A 31 -2.27 1.12 -9.23
CA TYR A 31 -2.73 -0.27 -9.16
C TYR A 31 -2.87 -0.93 -10.53
N THR A 32 -2.27 -0.33 -11.57
CA THR A 32 -2.33 -0.83 -12.95
C THR A 32 -2.02 -2.32 -13.07
N SER A 33 -2.78 -2.95 -13.96
CA SER A 33 -2.59 -4.35 -14.35
C SER A 33 -1.86 -4.56 -15.66
N ASP A 34 -1.47 -3.47 -16.31
CA ASP A 34 -0.87 -3.48 -17.65
C ASP A 34 0.61 -3.93 -17.59
N PRO A 35 1.00 -4.99 -18.32
CA PRO A 35 2.37 -5.49 -18.34
C PRO A 35 3.39 -4.52 -18.94
N GLY A 36 2.96 -3.50 -19.69
CA GLY A 36 3.84 -2.47 -20.27
C GLY A 36 4.07 -1.27 -19.34
N LYS A 37 3.62 -1.33 -18.08
CA LYS A 37 3.65 -0.19 -17.17
C LYS A 37 4.47 -0.47 -15.92
N THR A 38 5.13 0.58 -15.45
CA THR A 38 5.90 0.57 -14.20
C THR A 38 5.44 1.72 -13.33
N VAL A 39 5.21 1.43 -12.05
CA VAL A 39 4.91 2.46 -11.06
C VAL A 39 6.23 2.95 -10.48
N VAL A 40 6.45 4.26 -10.50
CA VAL A 40 7.59 4.91 -9.84
C VAL A 40 7.07 5.63 -8.62
N ILE A 41 7.62 5.28 -7.46
CA ILE A 41 7.26 5.81 -6.16
C ILE A 41 8.45 6.59 -5.62
N GLY A 42 8.26 7.87 -5.31
CA GLY A 42 9.28 8.69 -4.65
C GLY A 42 8.67 9.77 -3.77
N ALA A 43 9.52 10.58 -3.13
CA ALA A 43 9.11 11.66 -2.22
C ALA A 43 7.99 12.58 -2.78
N GLY A 44 8.03 12.84 -4.10
CA GLY A 44 7.05 13.68 -4.81
C GLY A 44 5.73 13.00 -5.19
N GLY A 45 5.50 11.76 -4.75
CA GLY A 45 4.30 10.96 -5.05
C GLY A 45 4.57 9.79 -5.99
N GLN A 46 3.51 9.27 -6.59
CA GLN A 46 3.57 8.15 -7.52
C GLN A 46 3.33 8.60 -8.96
N SER A 47 3.97 7.93 -9.91
CA SER A 47 3.70 8.09 -11.34
C SER A 47 3.69 6.74 -12.03
N VAL A 48 2.86 6.62 -13.06
CA VAL A 48 2.81 5.42 -13.91
C VAL A 48 3.53 5.75 -15.22
N GLN A 49 4.54 4.97 -15.57
CA GLN A 49 5.29 5.12 -16.81
C GLN A 49 5.05 3.93 -17.72
N THR A 50 4.79 4.20 -19.00
CA THR A 50 4.80 3.17 -20.03
C THR A 50 6.25 2.88 -20.44
N VAL A 51 6.69 1.65 -20.24
CA VAL A 51 8.05 1.21 -20.55
C VAL A 51 7.97 0.22 -21.71
N PRO A 52 8.46 0.59 -22.92
CA PRO A 52 8.48 -0.35 -24.02
C PRO A 52 9.41 -1.53 -23.71
N PRO A 53 9.23 -2.70 -24.35
CA PRO A 53 10.14 -3.84 -24.18
C PRO A 53 11.60 -3.45 -24.45
N GLY A 54 12.49 -3.72 -23.49
CA GLY A 54 13.91 -3.33 -23.54
C GLY A 54 14.18 -1.83 -23.33
N GLY A 55 13.15 -1.04 -23.02
CA GLY A 55 13.24 0.34 -22.58
C GLY A 55 13.62 0.47 -21.10
N CYS A 56 13.61 1.69 -20.60
CA CYS A 56 13.90 1.98 -19.20
C CYS A 56 12.90 2.97 -18.61
N VAL A 57 12.76 2.90 -17.29
CA VAL A 57 12.09 3.90 -16.48
C VAL A 57 13.00 5.11 -16.38
N THR A 58 12.47 6.28 -16.72
CA THR A 58 13.20 7.54 -16.53
C THR A 58 12.87 8.08 -15.15
N LEU A 59 13.86 8.13 -14.28
CA LEU A 59 13.71 8.69 -12.94
C LEU A 59 13.60 10.22 -13.00
N PRO A 60 13.08 10.87 -11.93
CA PRO A 60 13.10 12.34 -11.83
C PRO A 60 14.50 12.96 -11.98
N SER A 61 15.56 12.21 -11.65
CA SER A 61 16.96 12.61 -11.86
C SER A 61 17.40 12.60 -13.34
N GLY A 62 16.58 12.05 -14.24
CA GLY A 62 16.93 11.77 -15.63
C GLY A 62 17.69 10.45 -15.82
N GLU A 63 17.99 9.72 -14.73
CA GLU A 63 18.60 8.39 -14.83
C GLU A 63 17.64 7.38 -15.46
N CYS A 64 18.18 6.51 -16.31
CA CYS A 64 17.47 5.46 -17.02
C CYS A 64 17.70 4.12 -16.30
N VAL A 65 16.67 3.64 -15.60
CA VAL A 65 16.70 2.38 -14.84
C VAL A 65 15.97 1.30 -15.60
N THR A 66 16.54 0.12 -15.70
CA THR A 66 15.96 -1.05 -16.39
C THR A 66 15.48 -2.07 -15.35
N PRO A 67 14.23 -2.00 -14.84
CA PRO A 67 13.74 -2.86 -13.77
C PRO A 67 13.50 -4.30 -14.25
N ASP A 68 13.26 -4.46 -15.55
CA ASP A 68 13.15 -5.72 -16.30
C ASP A 68 14.40 -6.61 -16.20
N LYS A 69 15.55 -6.07 -15.79
CA LYS A 69 16.73 -6.88 -15.46
C LYS A 69 16.66 -7.57 -14.10
N LYS A 70 15.76 -7.12 -13.20
CA LYS A 70 15.54 -7.69 -11.87
C LYS A 70 14.28 -8.54 -11.79
N CYS A 71 13.24 -8.16 -12.52
CA CYS A 71 11.99 -8.91 -12.61
C CYS A 71 12.01 -9.90 -13.78
N LYS A 72 11.21 -10.96 -13.71
CA LYS A 72 11.07 -11.91 -14.82
C LYS A 72 10.22 -11.31 -15.94
N ALA A 73 10.31 -11.90 -17.13
CA ALA A 73 9.33 -11.66 -18.18
C ALA A 73 7.91 -11.91 -17.62
N ASP A 74 6.99 -10.99 -17.90
CA ASP A 74 5.59 -11.00 -17.45
C ASP A 74 5.36 -10.74 -15.95
N GLU A 75 6.39 -10.34 -15.19
CA GLU A 75 6.20 -9.72 -13.87
C GLU A 75 5.95 -8.22 -14.02
N ARG A 76 5.02 -7.71 -13.21
CA ARG A 76 4.82 -6.28 -13.03
C ARG A 76 5.89 -5.74 -12.08
N THR A 77 6.16 -4.45 -12.21
CA THR A 77 7.25 -3.81 -11.47
C THR A 77 6.85 -2.48 -10.85
N ASP A 78 7.21 -2.31 -9.57
CA ASP A 78 7.29 -0.98 -8.95
C ASP A 78 8.75 -0.63 -8.66
N VAL A 79 9.10 0.63 -8.85
CA VAL A 79 10.42 1.19 -8.55
C VAL A 79 10.27 2.22 -7.46
N VAL A 80 10.93 2.00 -6.33
CA VAL A 80 10.97 2.97 -5.22
C VAL A 80 12.28 3.74 -5.31
N VAL A 81 12.17 5.07 -5.29
CA VAL A 81 13.30 6.00 -5.29
C VAL A 81 13.26 6.88 -4.04
N ASP A 82 14.44 7.20 -3.51
CA ASP A 82 14.58 8.25 -2.48
C ASP A 82 14.64 9.65 -3.10
N SER A 83 14.67 10.69 -2.26
CA SER A 83 14.72 12.10 -2.66
C SER A 83 16.03 12.52 -3.31
N SER A 84 17.08 11.70 -3.22
CA SER A 84 18.28 11.87 -4.04
C SER A 84 18.10 11.37 -5.47
N GLY A 85 16.97 10.74 -5.76
CA GLY A 85 16.66 10.11 -7.05
C GLY A 85 17.28 8.73 -7.20
N LYS A 86 17.76 8.11 -6.11
CA LYS A 86 18.37 6.78 -6.15
C LYS A 86 17.33 5.70 -5.94
N VAL A 87 17.43 4.61 -6.71
CA VAL A 87 16.59 3.42 -6.51
C VAL A 87 16.95 2.73 -5.19
N VAL A 88 15.95 2.61 -4.30
CA VAL A 88 16.07 1.91 -3.01
C VAL A 88 15.41 0.54 -3.02
N ALA A 89 14.38 0.34 -3.86
CA ALA A 89 13.78 -0.98 -4.09
C ALA A 89 13.26 -1.13 -5.52
N VAL A 90 13.23 -2.38 -5.97
CA VAL A 90 12.48 -2.82 -7.15
C VAL A 90 11.61 -3.98 -6.71
N VAL A 91 10.30 -3.81 -6.79
CA VAL A 91 9.32 -4.80 -6.35
C VAL A 91 8.79 -5.50 -7.59
N CYS A 92 9.02 -6.81 -7.67
CA CYS A 92 8.52 -7.65 -8.75
C CYS A 92 7.35 -8.47 -8.24
N TYR A 93 6.25 -8.49 -8.98
CA TYR A 93 5.08 -9.28 -8.61
C TYR A 93 4.38 -9.84 -9.87
N PRO A 94 3.70 -10.99 -9.77
CA PRO A 94 3.12 -11.62 -10.96
C PRO A 94 2.04 -10.75 -11.64
N ALA A 95 1.99 -10.75 -12.97
CA ALA A 95 0.96 -10.03 -13.71
C ALA A 95 -0.45 -10.64 -13.58
N SER A 96 -0.54 -11.91 -13.21
CA SER A 96 -1.82 -12.58 -12.95
C SER A 96 -1.54 -13.79 -12.06
N ALA A 97 -2.28 -13.91 -10.97
CA ALA A 97 -2.37 -15.15 -10.23
C ALA A 97 -3.84 -15.35 -9.84
N SER A 98 -4.25 -16.62 -9.80
CA SER A 98 -5.56 -16.97 -9.26
C SER A 98 -5.63 -16.55 -7.79
N PRO A 99 -6.79 -16.07 -7.32
CA PRO A 99 -6.99 -15.79 -5.90
C PRO A 99 -6.58 -16.98 -5.05
N THR A 100 -5.94 -16.69 -3.92
CA THR A 100 -5.40 -17.76 -3.06
C THR A 100 -6.50 -18.41 -2.24
N PRO A 101 -6.55 -19.74 -2.15
CA PRO A 101 -7.50 -20.41 -1.27
C PRO A 101 -7.30 -19.98 0.19
N VAL A 102 -8.39 -19.63 0.86
CA VAL A 102 -8.45 -19.38 2.31
C VAL A 102 -8.84 -20.66 3.06
N ASP A 103 -8.39 -20.80 4.31
CA ASP A 103 -8.78 -21.93 5.15
C ASP A 103 -10.21 -21.78 5.70
N GLU A 104 -10.68 -22.80 6.43
CA GLU A 104 -12.02 -22.83 7.04
C GLU A 104 -12.28 -21.70 8.06
N ASN A 105 -11.22 -21.09 8.57
CA ASN A 105 -11.25 -19.96 9.51
C ASN A 105 -11.01 -18.62 8.79
N GLY A 106 -10.88 -18.62 7.46
CA GLY A 106 -10.60 -17.44 6.65
C GLY A 106 -9.16 -16.96 6.73
N ASN A 107 -8.21 -17.76 7.24
CA ASN A 107 -6.80 -17.40 7.28
C ASN A 107 -6.05 -17.89 6.03
N VAL A 108 -4.88 -17.30 5.80
CA VAL A 108 -3.88 -17.77 4.84
C VAL A 108 -2.54 -17.96 5.56
N GLU A 109 -2.07 -19.20 5.56
CA GLU A 109 -0.80 -19.59 6.18
C GLU A 109 0.22 -19.98 5.11
N LEU A 110 1.28 -19.18 4.99
CA LEU A 110 2.37 -19.35 4.04
C LEU A 110 3.64 -19.73 4.80
N GLY A 111 4.50 -20.53 4.17
CA GLY A 111 5.82 -20.85 4.73
C GLY A 111 6.13 -22.31 5.00
N LYS A 112 5.27 -23.23 4.57
CA LYS A 112 5.72 -24.61 4.30
C LYS A 112 6.71 -24.65 3.12
N GLU A 113 6.64 -23.67 2.22
CA GLU A 113 7.47 -23.54 1.04
C GLU A 113 7.96 -22.10 0.86
N ASN A 114 9.14 -21.93 0.27
CA ASN A 114 9.63 -20.62 -0.16
C ASN A 114 8.92 -20.19 -1.46
N LYS A 115 8.87 -18.88 -1.73
CA LYS A 115 8.28 -18.28 -2.95
C LYS A 115 6.75 -18.39 -3.03
N GLY A 116 6.08 -18.44 -1.89
CA GLY A 116 4.62 -18.38 -1.83
C GLY A 116 4.09 -17.07 -2.43
N VAL A 117 3.02 -17.16 -3.20
CA VAL A 117 2.36 -16.00 -3.80
C VAL A 117 0.91 -16.00 -3.33
N VAL A 118 0.45 -14.87 -2.82
CA VAL A 118 -0.94 -14.60 -2.52
C VAL A 118 -1.43 -13.49 -3.42
N ALA A 119 -2.34 -13.83 -4.32
CA ALA A 119 -3.17 -12.83 -5.00
C ALA A 119 -4.46 -12.69 -4.20
N ILE A 120 -4.72 -11.45 -3.82
CA ILE A 120 -6.01 -10.99 -3.33
C ILE A 120 -6.86 -10.70 -4.57
N ASP A 121 -8.15 -11.01 -4.51
CA ASP A 121 -9.00 -10.70 -5.64
C ASP A 121 -9.21 -9.17 -5.73
N GLY A 122 -9.77 -8.74 -6.85
CA GLY A 122 -9.88 -7.32 -7.19
C GLY A 122 -11.31 -6.83 -7.15
N LEU A 123 -12.18 -7.52 -6.42
CA LEU A 123 -13.61 -7.25 -6.36
C LEU A 123 -13.93 -6.51 -5.06
N ASP A 124 -14.80 -5.50 -5.18
CA ASP A 124 -15.36 -4.81 -4.02
C ASP A 124 -16.58 -5.58 -3.51
N ASP A 125 -16.36 -6.74 -2.89
CA ASP A 125 -17.42 -7.59 -2.34
C ASP A 125 -17.24 -7.97 -0.86
N GLY A 126 -16.26 -7.33 -0.19
CA GLY A 126 -16.01 -7.47 1.23
C GLY A 126 -14.54 -7.75 1.52
N ASP A 127 -14.30 -8.62 2.51
CA ASP A 127 -12.96 -9.05 2.86
C ASP A 127 -12.60 -10.29 2.03
N ASP A 128 -11.58 -10.20 1.19
CA ASP A 128 -11.06 -11.36 0.45
C ASP A 128 -10.48 -12.43 1.38
N ILE A 129 -9.81 -11.97 2.45
CA ILE A 129 -9.27 -12.80 3.51
C ILE A 129 -9.87 -12.30 4.82
N ALA A 130 -10.90 -12.97 5.32
CA ALA A 130 -11.57 -12.58 6.56
C ALA A 130 -10.66 -12.63 7.80
N GLY A 131 -9.68 -13.54 7.80
CA GLY A 131 -8.74 -13.79 8.89
C GLY A 131 -7.36 -13.17 8.67
N ASN A 132 -6.35 -13.80 9.25
CA ASN A 132 -4.97 -13.34 9.20
C ASN A 132 -4.23 -13.90 7.98
N VAL A 133 -3.17 -13.20 7.57
CA VAL A 133 -2.14 -13.72 6.68
C VAL A 133 -0.84 -13.87 7.45
N THR A 134 -0.34 -15.09 7.57
CA THR A 134 0.95 -15.37 8.22
C THR A 134 1.91 -15.94 7.18
N SER A 135 3.15 -15.49 7.19
CA SER A 135 4.20 -15.99 6.30
C SER A 135 5.49 -16.26 7.06
N SER A 136 5.90 -17.53 7.10
CA SER A 136 7.22 -17.95 7.60
C SER A 136 8.21 -18.31 6.48
N GLY A 137 7.77 -18.34 5.22
CA GLY A 137 8.58 -18.67 4.06
C GLY A 137 9.37 -17.48 3.51
N ASN A 138 10.50 -17.73 2.84
CA ASN A 138 11.26 -16.68 2.17
C ASN A 138 10.69 -16.37 0.78
N ASN A 139 10.87 -15.14 0.31
CA ASN A 139 10.44 -14.64 -1.01
C ASN A 139 8.92 -14.69 -1.22
N VAL A 140 8.16 -14.44 -0.16
CA VAL A 140 6.70 -14.47 -0.23
C VAL A 140 6.16 -13.13 -0.71
N THR A 141 5.21 -13.15 -1.64
CA THR A 141 4.56 -11.95 -2.16
C THR A 141 3.06 -12.02 -1.93
N VAL A 142 2.50 -11.01 -1.28
CA VAL A 142 1.05 -10.80 -1.13
C VAL A 142 0.72 -9.52 -1.89
N TYR A 143 -0.22 -9.59 -2.85
CA TYR A 143 -0.54 -8.43 -3.68
C TYR A 143 -2.02 -8.36 -4.08
N GLY A 144 -2.50 -7.14 -4.29
CA GLY A 144 -3.86 -6.81 -4.71
C GLY A 144 -3.92 -5.75 -5.81
N GLN A 145 -5.15 -5.40 -6.22
CA GLN A 145 -5.45 -4.38 -7.23
C GLN A 145 -5.85 -3.03 -6.62
N GLY A 146 -5.46 -2.79 -5.36
CA GLY A 146 -5.70 -1.54 -4.65
C GLY A 146 -6.43 -1.77 -3.33
N ALA A 147 -6.15 -0.90 -2.36
CA ALA A 147 -6.68 -1.01 -1.01
C ALA A 147 -8.22 -0.97 -0.92
N ASP A 148 -8.90 -0.44 -1.95
CA ASP A 148 -10.35 -0.36 -1.97
C ASP A 148 -11.04 -1.67 -2.37
N VAL A 149 -10.32 -2.58 -3.03
CA VAL A 149 -10.88 -3.81 -3.61
C VAL A 149 -10.09 -5.06 -3.27
N SER A 150 -9.04 -4.93 -2.45
CA SER A 150 -8.19 -6.04 -2.04
C SER A 150 -7.92 -5.93 -0.54
N VAL A 151 -8.70 -6.67 0.25
CA VAL A 151 -8.86 -6.46 1.69
C VAL A 151 -8.55 -7.70 2.50
N ILE A 152 -7.66 -7.54 3.48
CA ILE A 152 -7.37 -8.50 4.54
C ILE A 152 -8.04 -7.99 5.83
N GLY A 153 -9.02 -8.75 6.32
CA GLY A 153 -9.80 -8.42 7.51
C GLY A 153 -9.02 -8.55 8.82
N GLY A 154 -8.00 -9.42 8.85
CA GLY A 154 -7.14 -9.64 10.02
C GLY A 154 -5.79 -8.92 9.94
N ASN A 155 -4.80 -9.50 10.62
CA ASN A 155 -3.42 -9.03 10.65
C ASN A 155 -2.59 -9.67 9.54
N VAL A 156 -1.48 -9.03 9.19
CA VAL A 156 -0.42 -9.63 8.39
C VAL A 156 0.82 -9.82 9.25
N THR A 157 1.37 -11.03 9.29
CA THR A 157 2.63 -11.33 9.98
C THR A 157 3.62 -11.96 8.99
N ALA A 158 4.81 -11.39 8.89
CA ALA A 158 5.88 -11.86 8.00
C ALA A 158 7.17 -12.11 8.78
N GLU A 159 7.60 -13.36 8.81
CA GLU A 159 8.78 -13.83 9.54
C GLU A 159 9.92 -14.26 8.60
N GLY A 160 9.61 -14.61 7.35
CA GLY A 160 10.60 -14.98 6.34
C GLY A 160 11.27 -13.79 5.66
N ASN A 161 12.44 -14.00 5.05
CA ASN A 161 13.15 -12.94 4.31
C ASN A 161 12.46 -12.62 2.98
N ASN A 162 12.65 -11.40 2.47
CA ASN A 162 12.16 -10.93 1.18
C ASN A 162 10.63 -11.03 1.05
N PHE A 163 9.90 -10.71 2.12
CA PHE A 163 8.44 -10.59 2.07
C PHE A 163 8.03 -9.32 1.30
N SER A 164 7.01 -9.39 0.46
CA SER A 164 6.45 -8.24 -0.24
C SER A 164 4.94 -8.15 0.00
N LEU A 165 4.46 -6.97 0.38
CA LEU A 165 3.04 -6.63 0.49
C LEU A 165 2.75 -5.45 -0.43
N ARG A 166 1.81 -5.61 -1.36
CA ARG A 166 1.52 -4.57 -2.35
C ARG A 166 0.04 -4.34 -2.56
N GLY A 167 -0.41 -3.09 -2.53
CA GLY A 167 -1.71 -2.74 -3.13
C GLY A 167 -2.91 -3.36 -2.42
N VAL A 168 -2.82 -3.52 -1.10
CA VAL A 168 -3.85 -4.15 -0.27
C VAL A 168 -4.20 -3.28 0.92
N ARG A 169 -5.43 -3.42 1.41
CA ARG A 169 -5.86 -2.93 2.71
C ARG A 169 -5.73 -4.04 3.74
N VAL A 170 -5.13 -3.72 4.89
CA VAL A 170 -5.07 -4.58 6.07
C VAL A 170 -5.84 -3.88 7.19
N LYS A 171 -6.95 -4.46 7.62
CA LYS A 171 -7.76 -3.89 8.71
C LYS A 171 -7.10 -4.06 10.08
N GLY A 172 -6.27 -5.08 10.24
CA GLY A 172 -5.45 -5.29 11.43
C GLY A 172 -4.09 -4.59 11.38
N ASN A 173 -3.15 -5.15 12.14
CA ASN A 173 -1.75 -4.73 12.18
C ASN A 173 -0.93 -5.45 11.12
N VAL A 174 0.21 -4.85 10.74
CA VAL A 174 1.26 -5.51 9.96
C VAL A 174 2.51 -5.67 10.82
N ASN A 175 2.95 -6.92 11.00
CA ASN A 175 4.14 -7.26 11.78
C ASN A 175 5.20 -7.89 10.88
N ILE A 176 6.32 -7.20 10.69
CA ILE A 176 7.51 -7.72 10.02
C ILE A 176 8.49 -8.18 11.11
N SER A 177 8.32 -9.44 11.53
CA SER A 177 8.98 -10.02 12.70
C SER A 177 10.00 -11.09 12.34
N GLY A 178 11.26 -10.68 12.14
CA GLY A 178 12.40 -11.60 11.92
C GLY A 178 12.90 -11.71 10.48
N GLY A 179 12.06 -11.37 9.50
CA GLY A 179 12.43 -11.35 8.08
C GLY A 179 13.24 -10.12 7.68
N ASN A 180 14.33 -10.28 6.92
CA ASN A 180 15.06 -9.15 6.34
C ASN A 180 14.57 -8.83 4.92
N ASN A 181 14.81 -7.60 4.46
CA ASN A 181 14.49 -7.12 3.12
C ASN A 181 12.98 -7.17 2.79
N ALA A 182 12.11 -6.95 3.78
CA ALA A 182 10.69 -6.84 3.52
C ALA A 182 10.38 -5.57 2.71
N THR A 183 9.37 -5.61 1.85
CA THR A 183 8.88 -4.44 1.11
C THR A 183 7.37 -4.29 1.26
N LEU A 184 6.90 -3.10 1.61
CA LEU A 184 5.48 -2.76 1.67
C LEU A 184 5.24 -1.56 0.75
N VAL A 185 4.36 -1.68 -0.23
CA VAL A 185 4.12 -0.61 -1.21
C VAL A 185 2.65 -0.42 -1.54
N LEU A 186 2.19 0.82 -1.60
CA LEU A 186 0.81 1.16 -1.98
C LEU A 186 -0.24 0.47 -1.11
N CYS A 187 0.03 0.32 0.19
CA CYS A 187 -0.87 -0.36 1.13
C CYS A 187 -1.67 0.64 1.96
N VAL A 188 -2.83 0.21 2.45
CA VAL A 188 -3.53 0.86 3.57
C VAL A 188 -3.48 -0.08 4.77
N VAL A 189 -3.07 0.41 5.92
CA VAL A 189 -3.05 -0.35 7.18
C VAL A 189 -3.87 0.42 8.21
N GLU A 190 -4.96 -0.18 8.67
CA GLU A 190 -5.83 0.46 9.67
C GLU A 190 -5.27 0.35 11.10
N GLY A 191 -4.47 -0.68 11.36
CA GLY A 191 -3.74 -0.84 12.61
C GLY A 191 -2.34 -0.21 12.58
N ASP A 192 -1.47 -0.76 13.42
CA ASP A 192 -0.06 -0.41 13.53
C ASP A 192 0.81 -1.21 12.54
N VAL A 193 1.97 -0.65 12.19
CA VAL A 193 3.02 -1.36 11.46
C VAL A 193 4.24 -1.51 12.37
N ASN A 194 4.60 -2.74 12.71
CA ASN A 194 5.73 -3.07 13.56
C ASN A 194 6.84 -3.76 12.75
N ILE A 195 8.01 -3.14 12.68
CA ILE A 195 9.15 -3.63 11.91
C ILE A 195 10.30 -3.96 12.86
N THR A 196 10.59 -5.24 13.04
CA THR A 196 11.79 -5.71 13.76
C THR A 196 12.84 -6.31 12.81
N GLY A 197 12.45 -6.62 11.57
CA GLY A 197 13.36 -7.03 10.50
C GLY A 197 14.25 -5.89 9.96
N ASN A 198 15.39 -6.24 9.34
CA ASN A 198 16.33 -5.26 8.78
C ASN A 198 16.12 -5.04 7.28
N ASN A 199 16.65 -3.92 6.77
CA ASN A 199 16.60 -3.54 5.35
C ASN A 199 15.18 -3.46 4.78
N THR A 200 14.20 -3.10 5.62
CA THR A 200 12.80 -3.00 5.19
C THR A 200 12.60 -1.74 4.36
N VAL A 201 11.86 -1.83 3.25
CA VAL A 201 11.41 -0.66 2.48
C VAL A 201 9.90 -0.55 2.61
N MET A 202 9.39 0.64 2.91
CA MET A 202 7.96 0.91 2.92
C MET A 202 7.68 2.21 2.19
N ALA A 203 6.83 2.18 1.17
CA ALA A 203 6.60 3.35 0.35
C ALA A 203 5.15 3.55 -0.11
N SER A 204 4.69 4.80 -0.06
CA SER A 204 3.32 5.17 -0.45
C SER A 204 2.24 4.37 0.26
N CYS A 205 2.45 4.11 1.55
CA CYS A 205 1.46 3.45 2.38
C CYS A 205 0.76 4.46 3.29
N ASN A 206 -0.52 4.19 3.57
CA ASN A 206 -1.33 4.96 4.50
C ASN A 206 -1.54 4.11 5.75
N VAL A 207 -1.07 4.58 6.89
CA VAL A 207 -1.13 3.87 8.16
C VAL A 207 -1.95 4.72 9.12
N LEU A 208 -3.14 4.25 9.50
CA LEU A 208 -3.97 4.96 10.47
C LEU A 208 -3.34 4.90 11.87
N GLY A 209 -2.79 3.75 12.23
CA GLY A 209 -2.02 3.56 13.44
C GLY A 209 -0.61 4.16 13.36
N LYS A 210 0.28 3.59 14.16
CA LYS A 210 1.68 4.01 14.32
C LYS A 210 2.62 3.09 13.57
N ILE A 211 3.71 3.66 13.02
CA ILE A 211 4.85 2.88 12.55
C ILE A 211 5.91 2.78 13.67
N THR A 212 6.24 1.57 14.08
CA THR A 212 7.31 1.29 15.06
C THR A 212 8.44 0.50 14.40
N ILE A 213 9.65 1.04 14.43
CA ILE A 213 10.85 0.44 13.85
C ILE A 213 11.86 0.11 14.96
N ASN A 214 12.16 -1.19 15.07
CA ASN A 214 13.20 -1.75 15.93
C ASN A 214 14.27 -2.52 15.14
N GLY A 215 14.25 -2.47 13.81
CA GLY A 215 15.30 -3.00 12.93
C GLY A 215 16.15 -1.89 12.30
N VAL A 216 17.26 -2.25 11.65
CA VAL A 216 18.21 -1.30 11.04
C VAL A 216 18.08 -1.22 9.51
N ASN A 217 18.61 -0.15 8.92
CA ASN A 217 18.60 0.13 7.48
C ASN A 217 17.18 0.18 6.87
N THR A 218 16.17 0.59 7.64
CA THR A 218 14.80 0.71 7.13
C THR A 218 14.64 2.01 6.34
N VAL A 219 13.94 1.97 5.21
CA VAL A 219 13.68 3.13 4.36
C VAL A 219 12.17 3.33 4.24
N LEU A 220 11.69 4.50 4.66
CA LEU A 220 10.31 4.93 4.56
C LEU A 220 10.19 6.07 3.55
N VAL A 221 9.41 5.88 2.47
CA VAL A 221 9.23 6.88 1.40
C VAL A 221 7.75 7.25 1.21
N SER A 222 7.40 8.51 1.37
CA SER A 222 6.05 9.02 1.05
C SER A 222 4.90 8.30 1.73
N ASN A 223 5.07 7.92 3.00
CA ASN A 223 3.99 7.32 3.78
C ASN A 223 3.18 8.41 4.51
N GLN A 224 1.90 8.15 4.70
CA GLN A 224 0.96 8.96 5.47
C GLN A 224 0.64 8.21 6.76
N VAL A 225 0.90 8.81 7.92
CA VAL A 225 0.86 8.07 9.20
C VAL A 225 0.10 8.83 10.28
N GLY A 226 -0.94 8.24 10.83
CA GLY A 226 -1.78 8.85 11.86
C GLY A 226 -1.16 8.81 13.26
N GLY A 227 -0.58 7.68 13.66
CA GLY A 227 0.08 7.49 14.95
C GLY A 227 1.54 7.96 15.02
N GLY A 228 2.05 8.56 13.94
CA GLY A 228 3.44 8.96 13.79
C GLY A 228 4.43 7.80 13.62
N ILE A 229 5.73 8.13 13.58
CA ILE A 229 6.83 7.17 13.39
C ILE A 229 7.69 7.14 14.64
N SER A 230 7.96 5.95 15.17
CA SER A 230 8.86 5.73 16.31
C SER A 230 9.97 4.78 15.92
N VAL A 231 11.20 5.23 16.09
CA VAL A 231 12.40 4.45 15.77
C VAL A 231 13.21 4.26 17.04
N SER A 232 13.35 3.02 17.51
CA SER A 232 14.18 2.70 18.67
C SER A 232 15.65 2.44 18.28
N GLU A 233 15.86 1.81 17.12
CA GLU A 233 17.16 1.59 16.50
C GLU A 233 17.28 2.36 15.18
N ALA A 234 17.74 3.60 15.24
CA ALA A 234 17.77 4.50 14.07
C ALA A 234 18.96 4.27 13.12
N LYS A 235 19.68 3.14 13.22
CA LYS A 235 20.91 2.95 12.45
C LYS A 235 20.59 2.85 10.96
N ASN A 236 21.07 3.85 10.22
CA ASN A 236 20.87 4.01 8.77
C ASN A 236 19.40 3.98 8.34
N THR A 237 18.48 4.32 9.25
CA THR A 237 17.05 4.41 8.92
C THR A 237 16.78 5.74 8.24
N VAL A 238 16.11 5.71 7.10
CA VAL A 238 15.79 6.89 6.28
C VAL A 238 14.28 7.10 6.28
N CYS A 239 13.85 8.32 6.58
CA CYS A 239 12.48 8.78 6.39
C CYS A 239 12.50 9.91 5.38
N ASP A 240 11.81 9.73 4.27
CA ASP A 240 11.80 10.66 3.16
C ASP A 240 10.38 10.91 2.66
N GLY A 241 9.94 12.17 2.64
CA GLY A 241 8.60 12.54 2.18
C GLY A 241 7.43 11.99 3.01
N ASN A 242 7.66 11.41 4.19
CA ASN A 242 6.57 10.94 5.06
C ASN A 242 5.85 12.12 5.72
N VAL A 243 4.56 12.01 5.93
CA VAL A 243 3.72 13.06 6.54
C VAL A 243 2.76 12.49 7.56
N GLU A 244 2.37 13.30 8.52
CA GLU A 244 1.26 13.00 9.41
C GLU A 244 -0.03 12.88 8.59
N TRP A 245 -0.95 12.06 9.05
CA TRP A 245 -2.29 11.97 8.49
C TRP A 245 -3.33 12.11 9.60
N ASN A 246 -4.29 12.99 9.38
CA ASN A 246 -5.44 13.13 10.25
C ASN A 246 -6.72 12.80 9.45
N ASP A 247 -7.20 11.57 9.59
CA ASP A 247 -8.46 11.08 9.02
C ASP A 247 -9.65 11.75 9.75
N ALA A 248 -9.90 13.01 9.41
CA ALA A 248 -10.81 13.88 10.15
C ALA A 248 -12.27 13.49 9.92
N ASN A 249 -12.56 12.88 8.77
CA ASN A 249 -13.89 12.41 8.42
C ASN A 249 -14.10 10.91 8.68
N SER A 250 -13.06 10.20 9.14
CA SER A 250 -13.09 8.77 9.49
C SER A 250 -13.44 7.86 8.31
N ASN A 251 -13.15 8.29 7.08
CA ASN A 251 -13.40 7.50 5.87
C ASN A 251 -12.23 6.56 5.52
N LYS A 252 -11.10 6.66 6.25
CA LYS A 252 -9.90 5.83 6.06
C LYS A 252 -9.25 5.98 4.69
N LEU A 253 -9.49 7.11 4.03
CA LEU A 253 -8.87 7.55 2.79
C LEU A 253 -8.11 8.84 3.07
N VAL A 254 -7.03 9.10 2.33
CA VAL A 254 -6.35 10.39 2.46
C VAL A 254 -7.03 11.41 1.57
N ASP A 255 -7.78 12.31 2.20
CA ASP A 255 -8.45 13.40 1.50
C ASP A 255 -7.58 14.66 1.39
N PRO A 256 -7.87 15.55 0.41
CA PRO A 256 -7.24 16.86 0.32
C PRO A 256 -7.36 17.64 1.63
N GLY A 257 -6.21 17.98 2.22
CA GLY A 257 -6.13 18.73 3.49
C GLY A 257 -5.96 17.88 4.74
N GLU A 258 -5.96 16.55 4.62
CA GLU A 258 -5.73 15.64 5.76
C GLU A 258 -4.25 15.28 5.97
N SER A 259 -3.39 15.61 5.01
CA SER A 259 -1.93 15.51 5.15
C SER A 259 -1.41 16.62 6.05
N GLY A 260 -0.69 16.24 7.09
CA GLY A 260 -0.15 17.11 8.14
C GLY A 260 1.35 17.38 7.99
N ALA A 261 2.02 17.55 9.14
CA ALA A 261 3.43 17.92 9.17
C ALA A 261 4.34 16.79 8.63
N PRO A 262 5.53 17.13 8.09
CA PRO A 262 6.51 16.12 7.73
C PRO A 262 6.95 15.26 8.92
N LEU A 263 6.99 13.94 8.73
CA LEU A 263 7.48 12.96 9.68
C LEU A 263 8.91 12.53 9.35
N THR A 264 9.77 12.51 10.37
CA THR A 264 11.16 12.09 10.24
C THR A 264 11.46 10.91 11.16
N CYS A 265 12.50 10.14 10.82
CA CYS A 265 12.95 8.97 11.59
C CYS A 265 13.71 9.35 12.87
N GLY A 266 13.64 10.62 13.28
CA GLY A 266 14.48 11.20 14.33
C GLY A 266 13.79 12.35 15.05
N GLY A 267 12.59 12.13 15.59
CA GLY A 267 12.01 13.08 16.53
C GLY A 267 10.62 12.69 16.98
N LYS A 268 10.46 12.42 18.29
CA LYS A 268 9.25 12.87 18.97
C LYS A 268 9.13 14.36 18.66
N GLY A 269 8.06 14.77 17.96
CA GLY A 269 7.61 16.14 18.05
C GLY A 269 7.60 16.51 19.53
N LYS A 270 8.44 17.47 19.91
CA LYS A 270 8.37 18.07 21.24
C LYS A 270 7.21 19.04 21.28
#